data_AF-H6RFA7-F1
#
_entry.id   AF-H6RFA7-F1
#
_cell.length_a   1.000
_cell.length_b   1.000
_cell.length_c   1.000
_cell.angle_alpha   90.00
_cell.angle_beta   90.00
_cell.angle_gamma   90.00
#
_symmetry.space_group_name_H-M   'P 1'
#
loop_
_entity.id
_entity.type
_entity.pdbx_description
1 polymer ?
#
loop_
_entity_poly.entity_id
_entity_poly.type
_entity_poly.pdbx_seq_one_letter_code
_entity_poly.pdbx_strand_id
1 'polypeptide(L)'
;MGTSLGYKSSLQGGISRSRVGNDEVVEFPLIFRYQATKGISAYLGVQGQVVRGLDTSGLMFTEFAPTMGIDVQFTPEWDAGIQFMAPVYQNSAAPAVSYELSHPIRLRTGIKF
;
A
#
# COMPACT_ATOMS: atom_id res chain seq x y z
N MET A 1 32.17 -16.14 -14.29
CA MET A 1 31.30 -15.01 -13.89
C MET A 1 29.90 -15.54 -13.69
N GLY A 2 29.53 -15.88 -12.45
CA GLY A 2 28.22 -16.45 -12.15
C GLY A 2 27.18 -15.35 -11.98
N THR A 3 26.20 -15.28 -12.88
CA THR A 3 25.01 -14.45 -12.70
C THR A 3 24.16 -15.06 -11.60
N SER A 4 24.39 -14.64 -10.35
CA SER A 4 23.42 -14.84 -9.28
C SER A 4 22.12 -14.13 -9.68
N LEU A 5 21.16 -14.91 -10.19
CA LEU A 5 19.74 -14.60 -10.19
C LEU A 5 19.30 -14.67 -8.72
N GLY A 6 19.64 -13.62 -7.96
CA GLY A 6 19.30 -13.52 -6.56
C GLY A 6 17.80 -13.24 -6.44
N TYR A 7 17.00 -14.31 -6.40
CA TYR A 7 15.61 -14.22 -5.98
C TYR A 7 15.58 -13.67 -4.56
N LYS A 8 14.69 -12.72 -4.28
CA LYS A 8 14.52 -12.14 -2.95
C LYS A 8 13.05 -12.14 -2.57
N SER A 9 12.75 -12.61 -1.37
CA SER A 9 11.44 -12.49 -0.74
C SER A 9 11.55 -11.65 0.52
N SER A 10 10.60 -10.76 0.75
CA SER A 10 10.53 -9.95 1.97
C SER A 10 9.09 -9.79 2.42
N LEU A 11 8.87 -9.78 3.74
CA LEU A 11 7.60 -9.39 4.34
C LEU A 11 7.75 -7.99 4.91
N GLN A 12 6.86 -7.08 4.51
CA GLN A 12 6.80 -5.71 4.99
C GLN A 12 5.50 -5.54 5.79
N GLY A 13 5.66 -5.33 7.09
CA GLY A 13 4.57 -4.89 7.97
C GLY A 13 4.85 -3.48 8.46
N GLY A 14 3.81 -2.71 8.77
CA GLY A 14 3.98 -1.38 9.33
C GLY A 14 2.71 -0.78 9.90
N ILE A 15 2.87 0.38 10.51
CA ILE A 15 1.78 1.27 10.91
C ILE A 15 2.15 2.66 10.37
N SER A 16 1.33 3.17 9.47
CA SER A 16 1.41 4.54 8.96
C SER A 16 0.32 5.37 9.62
N ARG A 17 0.69 6.51 10.16
CA ARG A 17 -0.24 7.45 10.78
C ARG A 17 -0.21 8.74 10.01
N SER A 18 -1.35 9.18 9.51
CA SER A 18 -1.52 10.43 8.80
C SER A 18 -2.70 11.20 9.37
N ARG A 19 -2.75 12.50 9.07
CA ARG A 19 -3.87 13.36 9.46
C ARG A 19 -4.52 13.90 8.19
N VAL A 20 -5.83 13.73 8.07
CA VAL A 20 -6.62 14.21 6.94
C VAL A 20 -7.73 15.10 7.50
N GLY A 21 -7.57 16.42 7.37
CA GLY A 21 -8.46 17.38 8.03
C GLY A 21 -8.44 17.25 9.55
N ASN A 22 -9.61 17.05 10.15
CA ASN A 22 -9.74 16.83 11.60
C ASN A 22 -9.72 15.34 12.00
N ASP A 23 -9.50 14.45 11.05
CA ASP A 23 -9.46 13.01 11.29
C ASP A 23 -8.01 12.51 11.31
N GLU A 24 -7.75 11.59 12.22
CA GLU A 24 -6.50 10.84 12.28
C GLU A 24 -6.70 9.49 11.59
N VAL A 25 -5.84 9.17 10.64
CA VAL A 25 -5.90 7.96 9.83
C VAL A 25 -4.73 7.08 10.19
N VAL A 26 -5.01 5.81 10.48
CA VAL A 26 -4.01 4.78 10.76
C VAL A 26 -4.15 3.68 9.72
N GLU A 27 -3.11 3.48 8.94
CA GLU A 27 -3.00 2.43 7.93
C GLU A 27 -2.02 1.36 8.39
N PHE A 28 -2.34 0.10 8.19
CA PHE A 28 -1.51 -1.03 8.59
C PHE A 28 -1.35 -2.00 7.41
N PRO A 29 -0.31 -1.81 6.58
CA PRO A 29 -0.01 -2.73 5.50
C PRO A 29 0.68 -4.00 6.02
N LEU A 30 0.30 -5.15 5.47
CA LEU A 30 1.04 -6.40 5.54
C LEU A 30 1.25 -6.94 4.12
N ILE A 31 2.45 -6.71 3.57
CA ILE A 31 2.79 -6.93 2.17
C ILE A 31 3.93 -7.95 2.06
N PHE A 32 3.65 -9.05 1.37
CA PHE A 32 4.68 -9.95 0.88
C PHE A 32 5.18 -9.47 -0.48
N ARG A 33 6.50 -9.39 -0.66
CA ARG A 33 7.15 -8.97 -1.90
C ARG A 33 8.09 -10.07 -2.38
N TYR A 34 8.00 -10.37 -3.66
CA TYR A 34 8.83 -11.36 -4.35
C TYR A 34 9.50 -10.74 -5.57
N GLN A 35 10.82 -10.81 -5.60
CA GLN A 35 11.64 -10.38 -6.71
C GLN A 35 12.10 -11.61 -7.50
N ALA A 36 11.42 -11.88 -8.62
CA ALA A 36 11.74 -12.99 -9.52
C ALA A 36 12.98 -12.69 -10.37
N THR A 37 13.20 -11.42 -10.71
CA THR A 37 14.28 -10.97 -11.59
C THR A 37 14.81 -9.63 -11.09
N LYS A 38 16.09 -9.34 -11.33
CA LYS A 38 16.65 -8.02 -11.02
C LYS A 38 15.82 -6.95 -11.75
N GLY A 39 15.32 -5.98 -10.99
CA GLY A 39 14.47 -4.91 -11.48
C GLY A 39 12.98 -5.22 -11.63
N ILE A 40 12.49 -6.43 -11.37
CA ILE A 40 11.03 -6.71 -11.35
C ILE A 40 10.66 -7.37 -10.03
N SER A 41 9.76 -6.73 -9.28
CA SER A 41 9.19 -7.29 -8.06
C SER A 41 7.67 -7.28 -8.10
N ALA A 42 7.07 -8.43 -7.82
CA ALA A 42 5.65 -8.54 -7.55
C ALA A 42 5.43 -8.45 -6.03
N TYR A 43 4.27 -7.93 -5.62
CA TYR A 43 3.88 -7.94 -4.22
C TYR A 43 2.39 -8.25 -4.08
N LEU A 44 2.03 -8.82 -2.94
CA LEU A 44 0.67 -9.14 -2.56
C LEU A 44 0.51 -9.01 -1.05
N GLY A 45 -0.68 -8.72 -0.58
CA GLY A 45 -0.90 -8.59 0.85
C GLY A 45 -2.26 -7.98 1.15
N VAL A 46 -2.35 -7.43 2.35
CA VAL A 46 -3.56 -6.77 2.83
C VAL A 46 -3.19 -5.42 3.40
N GLN A 47 -4.07 -4.45 3.20
CA GLN A 47 -3.99 -3.14 3.80
C GLN A 47 -5.28 -2.90 4.53
N GLY A 48 -5.20 -2.39 5.75
CA GLY A 48 -6.39 -1.94 6.45
C GLY A 48 -6.21 -0.53 6.96
N GLN A 49 -7.34 0.07 7.30
CA GLN A 49 -7.43 1.44 7.77
C GLN A 49 -8.40 1.57 8.93
N VAL A 50 -7.96 2.34 9.92
CA VAL A 50 -8.80 2.83 11.01
C VAL A 50 -8.74 4.36 10.98
N VAL A 51 -9.90 4.98 11.16
CA VAL A 51 -10.01 6.43 11.30
C VAL A 51 -10.46 6.74 12.72
N ARG A 52 -9.82 7.75 13.32
CA ARG A 52 -10.21 8.34 14.58
C ARG A 52 -10.66 9.76 14.34
N GLY A 53 -11.94 10.03 14.51
CA GLY A 53 -12.46 11.39 14.49
C GLY A 53 -12.07 12.12 15.76
N LEU A 54 -11.38 13.26 15.63
CA LEU A 54 -10.99 14.06 16.81
C LEU A 54 -12.21 14.64 17.53
N ASP A 55 -13.32 14.88 16.82
CA ASP A 55 -14.55 15.42 17.39
C ASP A 55 -15.52 14.34 17.91
N THR A 56 -15.44 13.12 17.38
CA THR A 56 -16.35 12.01 17.75
C THR A 56 -15.73 11.03 18.75
N SER A 57 -14.43 11.19 19.07
CA SER A 57 -13.66 10.35 20.02
C SER A 57 -13.59 8.85 19.68
N GLY A 58 -14.28 8.39 18.65
CA GLY A 58 -14.41 6.99 18.27
C GLY A 58 -13.33 6.54 17.30
N LEU A 59 -12.76 5.37 17.55
CA LEU A 59 -12.00 4.61 16.56
C LEU A 59 -12.99 3.83 15.69
N MET A 60 -12.91 4.02 14.39
CA MET A 60 -13.75 3.34 13.42
C MET A 60 -12.88 2.63 12.40
N PHE A 61 -13.07 1.32 12.26
CA PHE A 61 -12.49 0.57 11.16
C PHE A 61 -13.18 0.98 9.86
N THR A 62 -12.42 1.45 8.88
CA THR A 62 -12.97 2.05 7.65
C THR A 62 -12.84 1.14 6.46
N GLU A 63 -11.68 0.49 6.29
CA GLU A 63 -11.40 -0.29 5.08
C GLU A 63 -10.48 -1.48 5.36
N PHE A 64 -10.75 -2.58 4.67
CA PHE A 64 -9.80 -3.69 4.50
C PHE A 64 -9.74 -4.07 3.02
N ALA A 65 -8.54 -4.06 2.46
CA ALA A 65 -8.31 -4.28 1.04
C ALA A 65 -7.12 -5.22 0.83
N PRO A 66 -7.35 -6.44 0.32
CA PRO A 66 -6.36 -7.16 -0.44
C PRO A 66 -5.72 -6.27 -1.50
N THR A 67 -4.40 -6.34 -1.58
CA THR A 67 -3.63 -5.61 -2.57
C THR A 67 -2.65 -6.53 -3.26
N MET A 68 -2.39 -6.23 -4.53
CA MET A 68 -1.33 -6.85 -5.30
C MET A 68 -0.76 -5.83 -6.26
N GLY A 69 0.47 -6.03 -6.71
CA GLY A 69 1.07 -5.12 -7.67
C GLY A 69 2.40 -5.61 -8.18
N ILE A 70 2.91 -4.84 -9.13
CA ILE A 70 4.20 -5.08 -9.78
C ILE A 70 4.95 -3.75 -9.80
N ASP A 71 6.19 -3.77 -9.33
CA ASP A 71 7.16 -2.69 -9.50
C ASP A 71 8.22 -3.13 -10.53
N VAL A 72 8.54 -2.24 -11.46
CA VAL A 72 9.59 -2.38 -12.46
C VAL A 72 10.59 -1.23 -12.28
N GLN A 73 11.85 -1.58 -12.08
CA GLN A 73 12.98 -0.68 -12.04
C GLN A 73 13.68 -0.71 -13.40
N PHE A 74 13.57 0.38 -14.16
CA PHE A 74 14.16 0.50 -15.49
C PHE A 74 15.65 0.84 -15.41
N THR A 75 16.02 1.73 -14.48
CA THR A 75 17.41 2.05 -14.12
C THR A 75 17.53 2.11 -12.59
N PRO A 76 18.73 2.11 -12.00
CA PRO A 76 18.87 2.28 -10.55
C PRO A 76 18.11 3.49 -9.98
N GLU A 77 17.98 4.55 -10.79
CA GLU A 77 17.35 5.82 -10.47
C GLU A 77 15.86 5.88 -10.82
N TRP A 78 15.38 5.10 -11.80
CA TRP A 78 14.00 5.17 -12.28
C TRP A 78 13.21 3.88 -12.03
N ASP A 79 12.05 4.01 -11.39
CA ASP A 79 11.10 2.93 -11.24
C ASP A 79 9.65 3.35 -11.51
N ALA A 80 8.83 2.39 -11.89
CA ALA A 80 7.39 2.52 -11.99
C ALA A 80 6.71 1.31 -11.38
N GLY A 81 5.46 1.46 -10.96
CA GLY A 81 4.66 0.38 -10.42
C GLY A 81 3.19 0.59 -10.64
N ILE A 82 2.48 -0.53 -10.71
CA ILE A 82 1.03 -0.58 -10.68
C ILE A 82 0.59 -1.40 -9.46
N GLN A 83 -0.35 -0.85 -8.73
CA GLN A 83 -0.97 -1.48 -7.58
C GLN A 83 -2.46 -1.62 -7.85
N PHE A 84 -2.98 -2.79 -7.54
CA PHE A 84 -4.41 -3.09 -7.53
C PHE A 84 -4.85 -3.28 -6.08
N MET A 85 -6.05 -2.79 -5.82
CA MET A 85 -6.68 -2.83 -4.51
C MET A 85 -8.14 -3.23 -4.70
N ALA A 86 -8.60 -4.19 -3.90
CA ALA A 86 -9.98 -4.64 -3.91
C ALA A 86 -10.53 -4.53 -2.49
N PRO A 87 -11.23 -3.43 -2.14
CA PRO A 87 -11.85 -3.31 -0.83
C PRO A 87 -12.85 -4.46 -0.62
N VAL A 88 -12.63 -5.30 0.39
CA VAL A 88 -13.56 -6.39 0.76
C VAL A 88 -14.43 -6.00 1.96
N TYR A 89 -14.01 -4.98 2.70
CA TYR A 89 -14.81 -4.33 3.71
C TYR A 89 -14.65 -2.82 3.54
N GLN A 90 -15.77 -2.11 3.48
CA GLN A 90 -15.81 -0.67 3.51
C GLN A 90 -16.97 -0.23 4.42
N ASN A 91 -16.66 0.54 5.45
CA ASN A 91 -17.67 1.04 6.37
C ASN A 91 -18.33 2.29 5.77
N SER A 92 -19.56 2.15 5.28
CA SER A 92 -20.34 3.24 4.69
C SER A 92 -20.77 4.32 5.70
N ALA A 93 -20.64 4.07 7.01
CA ALA A 93 -20.85 5.07 8.06
C ALA A 93 -19.57 5.85 8.40
N ALA A 94 -18.41 5.44 7.88
CA ALA A 94 -17.20 6.23 7.98
C ALA A 94 -17.34 7.47 7.08
N PRO A 95 -16.87 8.65 7.50
CA PRO A 95 -16.94 9.84 6.68
C PRO A 95 -16.27 9.55 5.34
N ALA A 96 -16.95 9.90 4.24
CA ALA A 96 -16.46 9.76 2.86
C ALA A 96 -15.33 10.76 2.59
N VAL A 97 -14.28 10.71 3.39
CA VAL A 97 -13.03 11.37 3.07
C VAL A 97 -12.41 10.52 1.96
N SER A 98 -11.85 11.18 0.95
CA SER A 98 -11.07 10.54 -0.12
C SER A 98 -9.80 9.94 0.48
N TYR A 99 -9.94 8.83 1.21
CA TYR A 99 -8.82 8.09 1.76
C TYR A 99 -8.08 7.38 0.64
N GLU A 100 -6.75 7.37 0.67
CA GLU A 100 -5.93 6.86 -0.43
C GLU A 100 -6.30 5.43 -0.85
N LEU A 101 -6.78 4.58 0.08
CA LEU A 101 -7.10 3.17 -0.15
C LEU A 101 -8.33 2.94 -1.04
N SER A 102 -9.19 3.94 -1.19
CA SER A 102 -10.43 3.86 -1.99
C SER A 102 -10.22 3.74 -3.51
N HIS A 103 -8.99 3.86 -4.00
CA HIS A 103 -8.71 3.76 -5.44
C HIS A 103 -8.36 2.31 -5.82
N PRO A 104 -9.15 1.67 -6.70
CA PRO A 104 -8.95 0.26 -7.05
C PRO A 104 -7.64 0.02 -7.82
N ILE A 105 -7.07 1.07 -8.39
CA ILE A 105 -5.81 1.04 -9.13
C ILE A 105 -4.99 2.27 -8.74
N ARG A 106 -3.74 2.06 -8.32
CA ARG A 106 -2.76 3.14 -8.13
C ARG A 106 -1.59 2.96 -9.09
N LEU A 107 -1.16 4.06 -9.69
CA LEU A 107 0.03 4.13 -10.52
C LEU A 107 1.10 4.92 -9.77
N ARG A 108 2.31 4.39 -9.72
CA ARG A 108 3.47 5.04 -9.09
C ARG A 108 4.58 5.16 -10.11
N THR A 109 5.20 6.32 -10.19
CA THR A 109 6.47 6.54 -10.89
C THR A 109 7.41 7.25 -9.93
N GLY A 110 8.65 6.79 -9.83
CA GLY A 110 9.64 7.31 -8.89
C GLY A 110 10.97 7.59 -9.57
N ILE A 111 11.58 8.71 -9.21
CA ILE A 111 12.97 9.05 -9.53
C ILE A 111 13.74 9.14 -8.21
N LYS A 112 14.84 8.41 -8.09
CA LYS A 112 15.76 8.43 -6.95
C LYS A 112 16.97 9.29 -7.32
N PHE A 113 17.33 10.23 -6.45
CA PHE A 113 18.49 11.11 -6.57
C PHE A 113 19.55 10.75 -5.52
#